data_AF-A0A932LAB4-F1
#
_entry.id   AF-A0A932LAB4-F1
#
_cell.length_a   1.000
_cell.length_b   1.000
_cell.length_c   1.000
_cell.angle_alpha   90.00
_cell.angle_beta   90.00
_cell.angle_gamma   90.00
#
_symmetry.space_group_name_H-M   'P 1'
#
loop_
_entity.id
_entity.type
_entity.pdbx_description
1 polymer ?
#
loop_
_entity_poly.entity_id
_entity_poly.type
_entity_poly.pdbx_seq_one_letter_code
_entity_poly.pdbx_strand_id
1 'polypeptide(L)' 'MLNRRLTIGLTSLLLAVAATAALAQDRDTKVKNDRKQFESDAAWIYNDLPRGLEEARQTGRPLLVVIRCIP' A
#
# COMPACT_ATOMS: atom_id res chain seq x y z
N MET A 1 9.18 -27.74 -36.25
CA MET A 1 9.18 -26.29 -35.93
C MET A 1 8.03 -25.86 -35.02
N LEU A 2 6.85 -26.51 -35.09
CA LEU A 2 5.68 -26.21 -34.25
C LEU A 2 5.94 -26.42 -32.74
N ASN A 3 6.61 -27.50 -32.37
CA ASN A 3 6.90 -27.80 -30.95
C ASN A 3 7.78 -26.72 -30.30
N ARG A 4 8.78 -26.17 -31.01
CA ARG A 4 9.68 -25.14 -30.48
C ARG A 4 8.97 -23.82 -30.21
N ARG A 5 7.96 -23.46 -31.01
CA ARG A 5 7.11 -22.27 -30.78
C ARG A 5 6.17 -22.48 -29.59
N LEU A 6 5.63 -23.69 -29.44
CA LEU A 6 4.79 -24.05 -28.31
C LEU A 6 5.57 -24.06 -26.99
N THR A 7 6.80 -24.58 -26.98
CA THR A 7 7.66 -24.56 -25.77
C THR A 7 8.00 -23.13 -25.37
N ILE A 8 8.40 -22.27 -26.31
CA ILE A 8 8.73 -20.87 -26.00
C ILE A 8 7.51 -20.14 -25.43
N GLY A 9 6.33 -20.30 -26.05
CA GLY A 9 5.10 -19.69 -25.54
C GLY A 9 4.74 -20.14 -24.13
N LEU A 10 4.89 -21.44 -23.84
CA LEU A 10 4.62 -22.00 -22.52
C LEU A 10 5.62 -21.51 -21.46
N THR A 11 6.90 -21.42 -21.79
CA THR A 11 7.93 -20.90 -20.88
C THR A 11 7.72 -19.41 -20.58
N SER A 12 7.35 -18.60 -21.58
CA SER A 12 7.04 -17.19 -21.38
C SER A 12 5.80 -16.99 -20.50
N LEU A 13 4.77 -17.83 -20.67
CA LEU A 13 3.57 -17.80 -19.83
C LEU A 13 3.88 -18.19 -18.37
N LEU A 14 4.68 -19.23 -18.16
CA LEU A 14 5.12 -19.67 -16.83
C LEU A 14 5.93 -18.59 -16.10
N LEU A 15 6.83 -17.88 -16.81
CA LEU A 15 7.59 -16.77 -16.23
C LEU A 15 6.69 -15.60 -15.82
N ALA A 16 5.69 -15.26 -16.63
CA ALA A 16 4.75 -14.19 -16.32
C ALA A 16 3.90 -14.51 -15.07
N VAL A 17 3.49 -15.77 -14.88
CA VAL A 17 2.73 -16.21 -13.70
C VAL A 17 3.61 -16.25 -12.45
N ALA A 18 4.89 -16.62 -12.55
CA ALA A 18 5.80 -16.61 -11.40
C ALA A 18 6.09 -15.19 -10.88
N ALA A 19 6.10 -14.18 -11.77
CA ALA A 19 6.36 -12.79 -11.40
C ALA A 19 5.25 -12.18 -10.53
N THR A 20 3.99 -12.60 -10.67
CA THR A 20 2.87 -12.01 -9.91
C THR A 20 2.87 -12.44 -8.44
N ALA A 21 3.35 -13.65 -8.13
CA ALA A 21 3.46 -14.16 -6.76
C ALA A 21 4.52 -13.40 -5.92
N ALA A 22 5.51 -12.79 -6.57
CA ALA A 22 6.57 -12.02 -5.92
C ALA A 22 6.19 -10.57 -5.59
N LEU A 23 4.97 -10.11 -5.94
CA LEU A 23 4.54 -8.72 -5.78
C LEU A 23 3.97 -8.38 -4.39
N ALA A 24 3.94 -9.34 -3.45
CA ALA A 24 3.53 -9.06 -2.09
C ALA A 24 4.56 -8.12 -1.43
N GLN A 25 4.16 -6.87 -1.18
CA GLN A 25 5.02 -5.92 -0.48
C GLN A 25 5.22 -6.34 0.98
N ASP A 26 6.43 -6.11 1.50
CA ASP A 26 6.68 -6.25 2.91
C ASP A 26 5.93 -5.18 3.72
N ARG A 27 5.77 -5.46 5.01
CA ARG A 27 5.04 -4.60 5.93
C ARG A 27 5.60 -3.18 5.99
N ASP A 28 6.92 -3.01 6.00
CA ASP A 28 7.54 -1.69 6.13
C ASP A 28 7.33 -0.84 4.88
N THR A 29 7.37 -1.47 3.72
CA THR A 29 7.03 -0.81 2.45
C THR A 29 5.57 -0.34 2.46
N LYS A 30 4.62 -1.17 2.93
CA LYS A 30 3.21 -0.75 3.08
C LYS A 30 3.07 0.46 4.03
N VAL A 31 3.69 0.42 5.21
CA VAL A 31 3.67 1.53 6.18
C VAL A 31 4.23 2.83 5.59
N LYS A 32 5.34 2.75 4.86
CA LYS A 32 5.98 3.92 4.23
C LYS A 32 5.11 4.49 3.11
N ASN A 33 4.47 3.64 2.32
CA ASN A 33 3.58 4.07 1.25
C ASN A 33 2.32 4.75 1.80
N ASP A 34 1.74 4.22 2.87
CA ASP A 34 0.61 4.84 3.56
C ASP A 34 0.98 6.24 4.06
N ARG A 35 2.14 6.38 4.73
CA ARG A 35 2.61 7.70 5.16
C ARG A 35 2.75 8.66 3.98
N LYS A 36 3.40 8.26 2.89
CA LYS A 36 3.57 9.08 1.69
C LYS A 36 2.25 9.53 1.08
N GLN A 37 1.24 8.66 1.11
CA GLN A 37 -0.08 8.97 0.58
C GLN A 37 -0.78 10.08 1.39
N PHE A 38 -0.63 10.08 2.70
CA PHE A 38 -1.34 11.00 3.59
C PHE A 38 -0.53 12.23 4.01
N GLU A 39 0.80 12.19 3.97
CA GLU A 39 1.65 13.28 4.47
C GLU A 39 1.51 14.60 3.68
N SER A 40 1.03 14.53 2.43
CA SER A 40 0.81 15.71 1.58
C SER A 40 -0.56 16.35 1.75
N ASP A 41 -1.51 15.68 2.42
CA ASP A 41 -2.86 16.19 2.64
C ASP A 41 -2.98 16.75 4.07
N ALA A 42 -3.24 18.06 4.16
CA ALA A 42 -3.36 18.78 5.42
C ALA A 42 -4.54 18.30 6.30
N ALA A 43 -5.52 17.60 5.72
CA ALA A 43 -6.61 17.00 6.49
C ALA A 43 -6.19 15.72 7.23
N TRP A 44 -5.03 15.13 6.91
CA TRP A 44 -4.57 13.89 7.52
C TRP A 44 -3.43 14.11 8.51
N ILE A 45 -3.58 13.50 9.68
CA ILE A 45 -2.55 13.41 10.71
C ILE A 45 -2.15 11.94 10.82
N TYR A 46 -1.03 11.57 10.20
CA TYR A 46 -0.62 10.17 10.08
C TYR A 46 0.08 9.69 11.35
N ASN A 47 -0.50 8.66 11.99
CA ASN A 47 0.07 7.96 13.14
C ASN A 47 0.46 8.88 14.33
N ASP A 48 -0.31 9.93 14.57
CA ASP A 48 -0.12 10.88 15.68
C ASP A 48 -1.48 11.26 16.30
N LEU A 49 -2.00 10.35 17.14
CA LEU A 49 -3.28 10.54 17.81
C LEU A 49 -3.30 11.76 18.76
N PRO A 50 -2.26 12.02 19.58
CA PRO A 50 -2.22 13.22 20.42
C PRO A 50 -2.39 14.52 19.63
N ARG A 51 -1.69 14.66 18.49
CA ARG A 51 -1.86 15.83 17.61
C ARG A 51 -3.27 15.91 17.04
N GLY A 52 -3.83 14.78 16.58
CA GLY A 52 -5.21 14.74 16.07
C GLY A 52 -6.24 15.20 17.09
N LEU A 53 -6.08 14.81 18.36
CA LEU A 53 -6.95 15.26 19.45
C LEU A 53 -6.81 16.76 19.72
N GLU A 54 -5.59 17.29 19.70
CA GLU A 54 -5.36 18.72 19.92
C GLU A 54 -5.96 19.57 18.77
N GLU A 55 -5.77 19.17 17.52
CA GLU A 55 -6.33 19.87 16.35
C GLU A 55 -7.86 19.87 16.36
N ALA A 56 -8.49 18.75 16.74
CA ALA A 56 -9.94 18.67 16.89
C ALA A 56 -10.45 19.62 17.99
N ARG A 57 -9.74 19.69 19.12
CA ARG A 57 -10.05 20.61 20.22
C ARG A 57 -9.90 22.08 19.81
N GLN A 58 -8.80 22.43 19.12
CA GLN A 58 -8.53 23.79 18.67
C GLN A 58 -9.54 24.28 17.62
N THR A 59 -9.92 23.41 16.70
CA THR A 59 -10.84 23.75 15.61
C THR A 59 -12.31 23.60 15.95
N GLY A 60 -12.64 22.91 17.05
CA GLY A 60 -14.02 22.59 17.43
C GLY A 60 -14.71 21.59 16.48
N ARG A 61 -13.92 20.83 15.69
CA ARG A 61 -14.43 19.87 14.70
C ARG A 61 -14.33 18.44 15.23
N PRO A 62 -15.26 17.54 14.86
CA PRO A 62 -15.14 16.13 15.23
C PRO A 62 -13.93 15.47 14.56
N LEU A 63 -13.28 14.56 15.28
CA LEU A 63 -12.14 13.77 14.79
C LEU A 63 -12.61 12.41 14.27
N LEU A 64 -12.27 12.07 13.03
CA LEU A 64 -12.39 10.70 12.49
C LEU A 64 -11.06 9.96 12.70
N VAL A 65 -11.10 8.82 13.38
CA VAL A 65 -9.92 7.96 13.58
C VAL A 65 -10.07 6.71 12.71
N VAL A 66 -9.08 6.46 11.85
CA VAL A 66 -9.01 5.27 10.99
C VAL A 66 -7.85 4.39 11.46
N ILE A 67 -8.16 3.16 11.87
CA ILE A 67 -7.16 2.16 12.25
C ILE A 67 -7.04 1.16 11.11
N ARG A 68 -5.86 1.14 10.47
CA ARG A 68 -5.54 0.16 9.44
C ARG A 68 -4.68 -0.95 10.01
N CYS A 69 -5.12 -2.19 9.81
CA CYS A 69 -4.26 -3.35 9.99
C CYS A 69 -3.37 -3.53 8.75
N ILE A 70 -2.06 -3.71 8.95
CA ILE A 70 -1.10 -3.95 7.87
C ILE A 70 -0.59 -5.39 8.03
N PRO A 71 -0.99 -6.31 7.13
CA PRO A 71 -0.59 -7.71 7.17
C PRO A 71 0.85 -7.92 6.67
#